data_AF-A0A6L3F5C7-F1
#
_entry.id   AF-A0A6L3F5C7-F1
#
_cell.length_a   1.000
_cell.length_b   1.000
_cell.length_c   1.000
_cell.angle_alpha   90.00
_cell.angle_beta   90.00
_cell.angle_gamma   90.00
#
_symmetry.space_group_name_H-M   'P 1'
#
loop_
_entity.id
_entity.type
_entity.pdbx_description
1 polymer ?
#
loop_
_entity_poly.entity_id
_entity_poly.type
_entity_poly.pdbx_seq_one_letter_code
_entity_poly.pdbx_strand_id
1 'polypeptide(L)'
;MFGVQRFISEEKSQNFDNNLKKKGVGKTAVLLILTFTLTTFLHAYSLTQNSWVQQEKLMAGAPDPFHLFGSSVAVSGKTAVFGAIVDDDDEVFSGAAYVFIHNGDSWSQQAKLKADDPEASDLFGRSVAISGDTIVVGAFQDDDNGDSSGAAYVFVRSGSSWSEQAKLTPSHSAAGDQFGYSVAISGDTVVIGAIGDEDNGRSSGAAYVFVRSGGNWSQQEKLTASDAAAVDIFGNSVAVSEDTIVIGAPGDDDGGTSSGSAYVFMRSAGNWN
;
A
#
# COMPACT_ATOMS: atom_id res chain seq x y z
N MET A 1 25.93 -25.74 -18.05
CA MET A 1 24.69 -26.01 -18.80
C MET A 1 23.81 -26.88 -17.91
N PHE A 2 22.94 -26.26 -17.11
CA PHE A 2 21.95 -26.97 -16.29
C PHE A 2 20.64 -26.20 -16.42
N GLY A 3 19.63 -26.87 -16.99
CA GLY A 3 18.29 -26.34 -17.20
C GLY A 3 17.44 -26.53 -15.95
N VAL A 4 16.55 -25.57 -15.69
CA VAL A 4 15.52 -25.67 -14.66
C VAL A 4 14.19 -25.98 -15.35
N GLN A 5 13.58 -27.08 -14.92
CA GLN A 5 12.34 -27.64 -15.44
C GLN A 5 11.15 -26.95 -14.78
N ARG A 6 10.21 -26.41 -15.57
CA ARG A 6 8.95 -25.82 -15.11
C ARG A 6 7.93 -26.92 -14.79
N PHE A 7 7.32 -26.86 -13.62
CA PHE A 7 6.05 -27.53 -13.32
C PHE A 7 5.09 -26.53 -12.68
N ILE A 8 4.03 -26.14 -13.41
CA ILE A 8 2.79 -25.62 -12.84
C ILE A 8 1.67 -26.38 -13.56
N SER A 9 0.82 -27.08 -12.80
CA SER A 9 -0.21 -28.01 -13.28
C SER A 9 -1.34 -27.31 -14.05
N GLU A 10 -1.64 -27.81 -15.26
CA GLU A 10 -2.56 -27.23 -16.27
C GLU A 10 -4.06 -27.23 -15.87
N GLU A 11 -4.48 -27.98 -14.84
CA GLU A 11 -5.92 -28.19 -14.57
C GLU A 11 -6.64 -27.01 -13.89
N LYS A 12 -5.97 -26.16 -13.12
CA LYS A 12 -6.63 -25.00 -12.46
C LYS A 12 -6.86 -23.81 -13.39
N SER A 13 -6.21 -23.77 -14.55
CA SER A 13 -6.35 -22.70 -15.56
C SER A 13 -7.72 -22.71 -16.23
N GLN A 14 -8.29 -23.89 -16.52
CA GLN A 14 -9.48 -23.99 -17.36
C GLN A 14 -10.77 -23.49 -16.69
N ASN A 15 -10.88 -23.60 -15.36
CA ASN A 15 -12.09 -23.17 -14.65
C ASN A 15 -12.16 -21.65 -14.42
N PHE A 16 -11.03 -20.95 -14.37
CA PHE A 16 -10.99 -19.50 -14.26
C PHE A 16 -11.31 -18.82 -15.61
N ASP A 17 -10.81 -19.41 -16.70
CA ASP A 17 -11.01 -18.94 -18.08
C ASP A 17 -12.48 -18.88 -18.53
N ASN A 18 -13.33 -19.76 -18.00
CA ASN A 18 -14.74 -19.80 -18.37
C ASN A 18 -15.57 -18.66 -17.74
N ASN A 19 -15.13 -18.09 -16.61
CA ASN A 19 -15.83 -16.99 -15.95
C ASN A 19 -15.51 -15.62 -16.57
N LEU A 20 -14.32 -15.44 -17.13
CA LEU A 20 -13.92 -14.20 -17.82
C LEU A 20 -14.59 -14.05 -19.20
N LYS A 21 -14.81 -15.16 -19.92
CA LYS A 21 -15.49 -15.15 -21.24
C LYS A 21 -16.93 -14.64 -21.17
N LYS A 22 -17.62 -14.79 -20.02
CA LYS A 22 -19.03 -14.38 -19.88
C LYS A 22 -19.24 -12.89 -19.60
N LYS A 23 -18.21 -12.14 -19.17
CA LYS A 23 -18.40 -10.75 -18.69
C LYS A 23 -17.97 -9.63 -19.63
N GLY A 24 -17.42 -9.93 -20.81
CA GLY A 24 -17.15 -8.88 -21.82
C GLY A 24 -16.29 -7.71 -21.32
N VAL A 25 -15.40 -7.96 -20.35
CA VAL A 25 -14.58 -6.90 -19.73
C VAL A 25 -13.40 -6.59 -20.65
N GLY A 26 -13.26 -5.31 -21.02
CA GLY A 26 -12.13 -4.78 -21.75
C GLY A 26 -10.81 -5.17 -21.08
N LYS A 27 -9.88 -5.66 -21.89
CA LYS A 27 -8.57 -6.17 -21.45
C LYS A 27 -7.71 -5.02 -20.94
N THR A 28 -7.61 -4.85 -19.63
CA THR A 28 -6.42 -4.24 -19.02
C THR A 28 -6.32 -4.77 -17.60
N ALA A 29 -5.36 -5.65 -17.37
CA ALA A 29 -4.90 -6.00 -16.03
C ALA A 29 -3.39 -5.80 -16.06
N VAL A 30 -2.87 -5.04 -15.12
CA VAL A 30 -1.45 -4.75 -14.97
C VAL A 30 -1.00 -5.54 -13.74
N LEU A 31 -0.13 -6.54 -13.95
CA LEU A 31 0.57 -7.20 -12.86
C LEU A 31 1.97 -6.60 -12.78
N LEU A 32 2.41 -6.21 -11.58
CA LEU A 32 3.77 -5.75 -11.31
C LEU A 32 4.54 -6.88 -10.65
N ILE A 33 5.73 -7.19 -11.15
CA ILE A 33 6.65 -8.17 -10.54
C ILE A 33 7.97 -7.46 -10.22
N LEU A 34 8.43 -7.64 -8.98
CA LEU A 34 9.70 -7.17 -8.45
C LEU A 34 10.80 -8.21 -8.69
N THR A 35 12.00 -7.75 -9.09
CA THR A 35 13.21 -8.59 -9.10
C THR A 35 14.35 -7.83 -8.43
N PHE A 36 15.04 -8.46 -7.48
CA PHE A 36 16.15 -7.86 -6.72
C PHE A 36 17.49 -8.04 -7.44
N THR A 37 18.04 -6.97 -7.99
CA THR A 37 19.48 -6.72 -8.14
C THR A 37 19.76 -5.24 -7.84
N LEU A 38 21.04 -4.82 -7.78
CA LEU A 38 21.52 -3.49 -7.34
C LEU A 38 20.86 -2.25 -7.99
N THR A 39 19.98 -2.45 -8.97
CA THR A 39 19.05 -1.45 -9.52
C THR A 39 17.65 -2.08 -9.48
N THR A 40 16.71 -1.48 -8.73
CA THR A 40 15.33 -1.98 -8.70
C THR A 40 14.62 -1.63 -10.00
N PHE A 41 13.93 -2.63 -10.54
CA PHE A 41 13.22 -2.52 -11.80
C PHE A 41 11.83 -3.09 -11.66
N LEU A 42 10.84 -2.37 -12.19
CA LEU A 42 9.47 -2.86 -12.25
C LEU A 42 9.03 -3.16 -13.67
N HIS A 43 8.29 -4.26 -13.80
CA HIS A 43 7.87 -4.82 -15.06
C HIS A 43 6.35 -4.69 -15.15
N ALA A 44 5.84 -4.04 -16.19
CA ALA A 44 4.41 -4.01 -16.51
C ALA A 44 4.08 -5.13 -17.50
N TYR A 45 3.04 -5.93 -17.27
CA TYR A 45 2.63 -7.02 -18.18
C TYR A 45 1.26 -6.76 -18.82
N SER A 46 1.05 -7.26 -20.03
CA SER A 46 -0.27 -7.30 -20.70
C SER A 46 -0.62 -8.74 -21.14
N LEU A 47 -1.92 -9.03 -21.24
CA LEU A 47 -2.40 -10.33 -21.70
C LEU A 47 -2.60 -10.34 -23.22
N THR A 48 -1.60 -10.86 -23.94
CA THR A 48 -1.69 -11.09 -25.39
C THR A 48 -1.79 -12.59 -25.66
N GLN A 49 -2.82 -13.02 -26.40
CA GLN A 49 -2.99 -14.43 -26.78
C GLN A 49 -2.85 -15.44 -25.61
N ASN A 50 -3.50 -15.15 -24.48
CA ASN A 50 -3.46 -15.96 -23.25
C ASN A 50 -2.09 -16.10 -22.57
N SER A 51 -1.11 -15.26 -22.91
CA SER A 51 0.17 -15.17 -22.21
C SER A 51 0.41 -13.77 -21.68
N TRP A 52 0.95 -13.69 -20.46
CA TRP A 52 1.42 -12.45 -19.87
C TRP A 52 2.77 -12.08 -20.49
N VAL A 53 2.81 -10.91 -21.12
CA VAL A 53 4.02 -10.40 -21.78
C VAL A 53 4.41 -9.09 -21.14
N GLN A 54 5.66 -9.00 -20.67
CA GLN A 54 6.24 -7.75 -20.21
C GLN A 54 6.19 -6.72 -21.36
N GLN A 55 5.52 -5.60 -21.10
CA GLN A 55 5.44 -4.47 -22.02
C GLN A 55 6.57 -3.50 -21.78
N GLU A 56 6.75 -3.07 -20.53
CA GLU A 56 7.66 -1.99 -20.19
C GLU A 56 8.38 -2.26 -18.87
N LYS A 57 9.51 -1.59 -18.74
CA LYS A 57 10.34 -1.56 -17.55
C LYS A 57 10.39 -0.13 -17.03
N LEU A 58 9.77 0.13 -15.89
CA LEU A 58 9.65 1.48 -15.33
C LEU A 58 10.83 1.79 -14.41
N MET A 59 11.35 3.00 -14.53
CA MET A 59 12.47 3.54 -13.75
C MET A 59 12.17 4.99 -13.42
N ALA A 60 12.46 5.42 -12.19
CA ALA A 60 12.43 6.83 -11.84
C ALA A 60 13.40 7.63 -12.73
N GLY A 61 13.01 8.85 -13.12
CA GLY A 61 13.91 9.78 -13.79
C GLY A 61 14.98 10.25 -12.79
N ALA A 62 16.23 9.82 -13.01
CA ALA A 62 17.38 9.93 -12.10
C ALA A 62 17.34 8.93 -10.92
N PRO A 63 17.60 7.63 -11.15
CA PRO A 63 17.81 6.70 -10.06
C PRO A 63 19.18 7.01 -9.46
N ASP A 64 19.23 7.82 -8.40
CA ASP A 64 20.36 7.63 -7.49
C ASP A 64 20.30 6.16 -7.05
N PRO A 65 21.40 5.39 -7.16
CA PRO A 65 21.46 4.11 -6.49
C PRO A 65 20.99 4.30 -5.05
N PHE A 66 20.22 3.34 -4.53
CA PHE A 66 19.76 3.25 -3.13
C PHE A 66 18.38 3.81 -2.74
N HIS A 67 17.60 4.51 -3.57
CA HIS A 67 16.26 4.99 -3.15
C HIS A 67 15.18 3.89 -2.96
N LEU A 68 15.48 2.63 -3.32
CA LEU A 68 14.54 1.50 -3.28
C LEU A 68 13.20 1.77 -4.00
N PHE A 69 13.26 2.40 -5.18
CA PHE A 69 12.10 2.58 -6.05
C PHE A 69 11.37 1.25 -6.28
N GLY A 70 10.06 1.25 -6.08
CA GLY A 70 9.21 0.06 -6.16
C GLY A 70 9.12 -0.75 -4.87
N SER A 71 9.65 -0.24 -3.75
CA SER A 71 9.53 -0.85 -2.42
C SER A 71 8.08 -1.14 -2.02
N SER A 72 7.14 -0.34 -2.52
CA SER A 72 5.70 -0.57 -2.45
C SER A 72 5.05 -0.17 -3.78
N VAL A 73 3.89 -0.75 -4.11
CA VAL A 73 3.25 -0.53 -5.41
C VAL A 73 1.73 -0.47 -5.30
N ALA A 74 1.09 0.41 -6.08
CA ALA A 74 -0.37 0.46 -6.22
C ALA A 74 -0.78 0.91 -7.62
N VAL A 75 -1.98 0.52 -8.07
CA VAL A 75 -2.50 0.89 -9.40
C VAL A 75 -3.99 1.19 -9.34
N SER A 76 -4.41 2.26 -10.03
CA SER A 76 -5.81 2.62 -10.25
C SER A 76 -5.98 3.11 -11.68
N GLY A 77 -6.69 2.33 -12.50
CA GLY A 77 -6.87 2.62 -13.92
C GLY A 77 -5.55 2.74 -14.66
N LYS A 78 -5.23 3.95 -15.15
CA LYS A 78 -4.02 4.27 -15.91
C LYS A 78 -2.89 4.86 -15.05
N THR A 79 -3.08 4.95 -13.74
CA THR A 79 -2.11 5.53 -12.82
C THR A 79 -1.50 4.42 -11.97
N ALA A 80 -0.17 4.39 -11.90
CA ALA A 80 0.60 3.51 -11.03
C ALA A 80 1.44 4.34 -10.07
N VAL A 81 1.57 3.89 -8.83
CA VAL A 81 2.29 4.56 -7.76
C VAL A 81 3.33 3.60 -7.19
N PHE A 82 4.53 4.13 -6.92
CA PHE A 82 5.67 3.36 -6.46
C PHE A 82 6.32 4.05 -5.27
N GLY A 83 6.43 3.37 -4.14
CA GLY A 83 7.21 3.85 -3.01
C GLY A 83 8.71 3.76 -3.27
N ALA A 84 9.45 4.71 -2.71
CA ALA A 84 10.90 4.78 -2.64
C ALA A 84 11.29 5.15 -1.22
N ILE A 85 11.19 4.16 -0.33
CA ILE A 85 11.19 4.31 1.13
C ILE A 85 12.43 5.00 1.73
N VAL A 86 13.56 4.97 1.03
CA VAL A 86 14.84 5.53 1.50
C VAL A 86 15.40 6.55 0.51
N ASP A 87 14.54 7.13 -0.32
CA ASP A 87 14.88 8.32 -1.08
C ASP A 87 15.38 9.42 -0.14
N ASP A 88 16.49 10.06 -0.50
CA ASP A 88 17.18 11.05 0.31
C ASP A 88 17.45 12.36 -0.44
N ASP A 89 16.69 12.64 -1.52
CA ASP A 89 16.83 13.87 -2.30
C ASP A 89 16.44 15.14 -1.51
N ASP A 90 15.57 15.00 -0.50
CA ASP A 90 15.10 16.12 0.35
C ASP A 90 15.81 16.08 1.71
N GLU A 91 15.53 15.07 2.53
CA GLU A 91 16.21 14.78 3.80
C GLU A 91 16.67 13.32 3.87
N VAL A 92 17.68 13.01 4.69
CA VAL A 92 18.28 11.67 4.78
C VAL A 92 17.21 10.62 5.09
N PHE A 93 16.94 9.72 4.13
CA PHE A 93 15.92 8.68 4.21
C PHE A 93 14.50 9.19 4.55
N SER A 94 14.17 10.42 4.16
CA SER A 94 12.80 10.94 4.26
C SER A 94 11.83 10.16 3.40
N GLY A 95 12.29 9.64 2.25
CA GLY A 95 11.52 8.78 1.36
C GLY A 95 10.66 9.55 0.35
N ALA A 96 10.14 8.84 -0.65
CA ALA A 96 9.33 9.42 -1.72
C ALA A 96 8.30 8.42 -2.28
N ALA A 97 7.34 8.92 -3.07
CA ALA A 97 6.47 8.11 -3.91
C ALA A 97 6.42 8.66 -5.33
N TYR A 98 6.51 7.78 -6.32
CA TYR A 98 6.55 8.16 -7.73
C TYR A 98 5.25 7.78 -8.42
N VAL A 99 4.68 8.72 -9.16
CA VAL A 99 3.43 8.51 -9.91
C VAL A 99 3.76 8.40 -11.39
N PHE A 100 3.32 7.31 -12.02
CA PHE A 100 3.39 7.12 -13.46
C PHE A 100 1.98 7.06 -14.05
N ILE A 101 1.83 7.59 -15.26
CA ILE A 101 0.60 7.49 -16.04
C ILE A 101 0.85 6.79 -17.37
N HIS A 102 -0.08 5.90 -17.73
CA HIS A 102 -0.13 5.27 -19.04
C HIS A 102 -0.93 6.13 -20.02
N ASN A 103 -0.27 6.65 -21.06
CA ASN A 103 -0.91 7.56 -22.02
C ASN A 103 -1.55 6.83 -23.22
N GLY A 104 -1.56 5.50 -23.23
CA GLY A 104 -2.12 4.66 -24.30
C GLY A 104 -1.06 3.85 -25.02
N ASP A 105 0.11 4.45 -25.23
CA ASP A 105 1.25 3.80 -25.89
C ASP A 105 2.37 3.42 -24.91
N SER A 106 2.59 4.25 -23.88
CA SER A 106 3.66 4.06 -22.90
C SER A 106 3.34 4.65 -21.53
N TRP A 107 4.11 4.22 -20.53
CA TRP A 107 4.13 4.84 -19.21
C TRP A 107 5.15 5.98 -19.15
N SER A 108 4.77 7.06 -18.47
CA SER A 108 5.66 8.18 -18.16
C SER A 108 5.50 8.60 -16.71
N GLN A 109 6.60 8.95 -16.04
CA GLN A 109 6.55 9.56 -14.71
C GLN A 109 5.83 10.90 -14.80
N GLN A 110 4.77 11.07 -14.02
CA GLN A 110 4.03 12.32 -13.92
C GLN A 110 4.49 13.16 -12.72
N ALA A 111 4.79 12.52 -11.59
CA ALA A 111 5.13 13.23 -10.37
C ALA A 111 6.10 12.42 -9.49
N LYS A 112 6.86 13.14 -8.67
CA LYS A 112 7.48 12.64 -7.44
C LYS A 112 6.74 13.32 -6.29
N LEU A 113 6.18 12.54 -5.39
CA LEU A 113 5.47 12.96 -4.19
C LEU A 113 6.43 12.87 -3.01
N LYS A 114 6.37 13.87 -2.15
CA LYS A 114 7.09 14.00 -0.90
C LYS A 114 6.16 14.66 0.11
N ALA A 115 6.37 14.40 1.40
CA ALA A 115 5.69 15.14 2.45
C ALA A 115 6.01 16.64 2.33
N ASP A 116 5.06 17.51 2.71
CA ASP A 116 5.28 18.96 2.79
C ASP A 116 6.19 19.34 3.99
N ASP A 117 6.31 18.43 4.97
CA ASP A 117 7.10 18.50 6.20
C ASP A 117 8.09 17.31 6.32
N PRO A 118 8.98 17.09 5.33
CA PRO A 118 9.86 15.92 5.36
C PRO A 118 10.90 16.05 6.46
N GLU A 119 11.04 15.02 7.28
CA GLU A 119 12.12 14.89 8.26
C GLU A 119 12.98 13.64 8.00
N ALA A 120 14.17 13.63 8.59
CA ALA A 120 15.11 12.55 8.39
C ALA A 120 14.57 11.23 8.95
N SER A 121 14.62 10.17 8.14
CA SER A 121 14.19 8.82 8.51
C SER A 121 12.69 8.62 8.76
N ASP A 122 11.81 9.49 8.27
CA ASP A 122 10.35 9.25 8.27
C ASP A 122 9.95 8.01 7.45
N LEU A 123 10.80 7.62 6.50
CA LEU A 123 10.62 6.47 5.61
C LEU A 123 9.28 6.52 4.84
N PHE A 124 8.94 7.71 4.32
CA PHE A 124 7.81 7.93 3.42
C PHE A 124 7.90 7.04 2.17
N GLY A 125 6.77 6.50 1.73
CA GLY A 125 6.74 5.55 0.60
C GLY A 125 6.88 4.11 1.05
N ARG A 126 6.93 3.86 2.37
CA ARG A 126 6.89 2.51 2.95
C ARG A 126 5.73 1.67 2.40
N SER A 127 4.57 2.29 2.33
CA SER A 127 3.35 1.71 1.80
C SER A 127 2.64 2.75 0.94
N VAL A 128 2.02 2.34 -0.16
CA VAL A 128 1.28 3.23 -1.06
C VAL A 128 -0.04 2.59 -1.45
N ALA A 129 -1.08 3.40 -1.58
CA ALA A 129 -2.38 2.98 -2.11
C ALA A 129 -2.99 4.10 -2.97
N ILE A 130 -3.82 3.74 -3.95
CA ILE A 130 -4.47 4.72 -4.84
C ILE A 130 -5.91 4.32 -5.15
N SER A 131 -6.82 5.29 -5.08
CA SER A 131 -8.21 5.17 -5.56
C SER A 131 -8.56 6.40 -6.40
N GLY A 132 -8.75 6.20 -7.70
CA GLY A 132 -8.98 7.29 -8.65
C GLY A 132 -7.84 8.32 -8.62
N ASP A 133 -8.18 9.54 -8.19
CA ASP A 133 -7.28 10.70 -8.10
C ASP A 133 -6.80 10.98 -6.66
N THR A 134 -6.88 9.99 -5.76
CA THR A 134 -6.40 10.10 -4.37
C THR A 134 -5.36 9.02 -4.10
N ILE A 135 -4.18 9.42 -3.61
CA ILE A 135 -3.07 8.56 -3.21
C ILE A 135 -2.89 8.68 -1.70
N VAL A 136 -2.60 7.56 -1.04
CA VAL A 136 -2.16 7.53 0.36
C VAL A 136 -0.76 6.94 0.42
N VAL A 137 0.12 7.57 1.19
CA VAL A 137 1.50 7.12 1.38
C VAL A 137 1.82 7.03 2.87
N GLY A 138 2.30 5.89 3.33
CA GLY A 138 2.72 5.69 4.72
C GLY A 138 4.16 6.12 4.98
N ALA A 139 4.39 6.72 6.15
CA ALA A 139 5.68 7.12 6.71
C ALA A 139 5.75 6.61 8.16
N PHE A 140 6.07 5.33 8.31
CA PHE A 140 5.89 4.60 9.58
C PHE A 140 6.91 4.95 10.67
N GLN A 141 7.89 5.78 10.37
CA GLN A 141 8.92 6.24 11.31
C GLN A 141 8.81 7.72 11.65
N ASP A 142 7.84 8.44 11.06
CA ASP A 142 7.50 9.82 11.42
C ASP A 142 7.38 9.96 12.95
N ASP A 143 8.05 10.96 13.51
CA ASP A 143 8.23 11.13 14.94
C ASP A 143 7.60 12.42 15.53
N ASP A 144 6.82 13.14 14.72
CA ASP A 144 6.16 14.40 15.11
C ASP A 144 5.28 14.26 16.35
N ASN A 145 4.68 13.08 16.55
CA ASN A 145 3.77 12.78 17.65
C ASN A 145 4.35 11.73 18.63
N GLY A 146 5.68 11.57 18.63
CA GLY A 146 6.44 10.61 19.43
C GLY A 146 7.30 9.71 18.56
N ASP A 147 8.46 9.27 19.09
CA ASP A 147 9.44 8.45 18.38
C ASP A 147 8.77 7.30 17.60
N SER A 148 8.91 7.30 16.27
CA SER A 148 8.32 6.28 15.39
C SER A 148 6.80 6.07 15.58
N SER A 149 6.07 7.11 15.98
CA SER A 149 4.61 7.06 16.10
C SER A 149 3.92 6.87 14.74
N GLY A 150 4.52 7.43 13.69
CA GLY A 150 4.17 7.22 12.31
C GLY A 150 3.04 8.13 11.80
N ALA A 151 3.01 8.30 10.48
CA ALA A 151 2.02 9.11 9.77
C ALA A 151 1.62 8.47 8.43
N ALA A 152 0.52 8.95 7.85
CA ALA A 152 0.18 8.69 6.46
C ALA A 152 -0.29 9.98 5.76
N TYR A 153 0.14 10.17 4.53
CA TYR A 153 -0.08 11.40 3.79
C TYR A 153 -1.02 11.15 2.61
N VAL A 154 -1.99 12.03 2.43
CA VAL A 154 -2.98 11.97 1.35
C VAL A 154 -2.64 12.98 0.28
N PHE A 155 -2.45 12.53 -0.95
CA PHE A 155 -2.25 13.39 -2.12
C PHE A 155 -3.46 13.32 -3.03
N VAL A 156 -3.82 14.47 -3.61
CA VAL A 156 -4.95 14.60 -4.53
C VAL A 156 -4.49 15.17 -5.85
N ARG A 157 -5.12 14.71 -6.94
CA ARG A 157 -4.82 15.19 -8.28
C ARG A 157 -5.75 16.31 -8.72
N SER A 158 -5.17 17.35 -9.30
CA SER A 158 -5.89 18.39 -10.03
C SER A 158 -5.24 18.59 -11.40
N GLY A 159 -5.91 18.12 -12.45
CA GLY A 159 -5.33 18.08 -13.80
C GLY A 159 -4.12 17.14 -13.86
N SER A 160 -2.94 17.68 -14.14
CA SER A 160 -1.67 16.93 -14.16
C SER A 160 -0.88 17.02 -12.85
N SER A 161 -1.32 17.86 -11.91
CA SER A 161 -0.59 18.14 -10.68
C SER A 161 -1.12 17.31 -9.52
N TRP A 162 -0.21 16.88 -8.65
CA TRP A 162 -0.52 16.27 -7.37
C TRP A 162 -0.10 17.24 -6.26
N SER A 163 -0.92 17.36 -5.22
CA SER A 163 -0.61 18.15 -4.03
C SER A 163 -0.98 17.36 -2.79
N GLU A 164 -0.23 17.55 -1.71
CA GLU A 164 -0.64 17.04 -0.40
C GLU A 164 -1.96 17.70 0.00
N GLN A 165 -2.88 16.89 0.50
CA GLN A 165 -4.16 17.34 1.03
C GLN A 165 -4.18 17.29 2.55
N ALA A 166 -3.60 16.25 3.13
CA ALA A 166 -3.63 16.02 4.57
C ALA A 166 -2.52 15.07 5.00
N LYS A 167 -1.93 15.36 6.17
CA LYS A 167 -1.24 14.40 7.03
C LYS A 167 -2.26 13.76 7.99
N LEU A 168 -2.32 12.44 8.02
CA LEU A 168 -3.19 11.64 8.87
C LEU A 168 -2.35 11.06 10.01
N THR A 169 -2.79 11.30 11.24
CA THR A 169 -2.22 10.74 12.45
C THR A 169 -3.35 10.25 13.36
N PRO A 170 -3.15 9.21 14.18
CA PRO A 170 -4.12 8.80 15.18
C PRO A 170 -4.51 9.94 16.12
N SER A 171 -5.74 9.94 16.62
CA SER A 171 -6.20 10.88 17.66
C SER A 171 -5.39 10.75 18.96
N HIS A 172 -4.81 9.57 19.19
CA HIS A 172 -3.91 9.25 20.30
C HIS A 172 -2.73 8.49 19.72
N SER A 173 -1.61 9.18 19.52
CA SER A 173 -0.36 8.56 19.09
C SER A 173 0.48 8.16 20.31
N ALA A 174 1.15 7.01 20.21
CA ALA A 174 2.21 6.63 21.12
C ALA A 174 3.51 6.34 20.37
N ALA A 175 4.64 6.49 21.07
CA ALA A 175 5.95 6.16 20.53
C ALA A 175 5.99 4.66 20.17
N GLY A 176 6.48 4.35 18.98
CA GLY A 176 6.61 2.99 18.48
C GLY A 176 5.34 2.39 17.87
N ASP A 177 4.21 3.11 17.79
CA ASP A 177 2.99 2.60 17.16
C ASP A 177 3.18 2.22 15.68
N GLN A 178 4.11 2.89 15.00
CA GLN A 178 4.45 2.67 13.59
C GLN A 178 3.24 2.79 12.66
N PHE A 179 2.39 3.79 12.90
CA PHE A 179 1.25 4.11 12.04
C PHE A 179 1.71 4.42 10.61
N GLY A 180 1.00 3.93 9.60
CA GLY A 180 1.43 4.07 8.19
C GLY A 180 2.29 2.89 7.71
N TYR A 181 2.48 1.87 8.55
CA TYR A 181 3.18 0.63 8.17
C TYR A 181 2.54 -0.03 6.94
N SER A 182 1.22 -0.07 6.90
CA SER A 182 0.42 -0.50 5.75
C SER A 182 -0.73 0.48 5.51
N VAL A 183 -1.10 0.69 4.25
CA VAL A 183 -2.20 1.60 3.87
C VAL A 183 -3.07 0.97 2.78
N ALA A 184 -4.36 1.24 2.82
CA ALA A 184 -5.31 0.91 1.75
C ALA A 184 -6.35 2.02 1.62
N ILE A 185 -6.87 2.22 0.40
CA ILE A 185 -7.91 3.23 0.12
C ILE A 185 -8.98 2.68 -0.83
N SER A 186 -10.24 2.96 -0.53
CA SER A 186 -11.38 2.71 -1.41
C SER A 186 -12.32 3.93 -1.38
N GLY A 187 -12.34 4.69 -2.47
CA GLY A 187 -13.08 5.95 -2.54
C GLY A 187 -12.64 6.92 -1.43
N ASP A 188 -13.56 7.25 -0.54
CA ASP A 188 -13.37 8.18 0.58
C ASP A 188 -12.99 7.48 1.91
N THR A 189 -12.64 6.18 1.88
CA THR A 189 -12.24 5.42 3.08
C THR A 189 -10.79 5.00 2.98
N VAL A 190 -10.00 5.32 4.01
CA VAL A 190 -8.59 4.97 4.16
C VAL A 190 -8.44 4.10 5.40
N VAL A 191 -7.66 3.02 5.28
CA VAL A 191 -7.31 2.13 6.39
C VAL A 191 -5.79 2.12 6.53
N ILE A 192 -5.31 2.31 7.76
CA ILE A 192 -3.89 2.46 8.04
C ILE A 192 -3.50 1.54 9.20
N GLY A 193 -2.53 0.66 8.99
CA GLY A 193 -2.00 -0.22 10.03
C GLY A 193 -0.96 0.46 10.91
N ALA A 194 -1.00 0.13 12.20
CA ALA A 194 -0.03 0.53 13.23
C ALA A 194 0.39 -0.74 13.98
N ILE A 195 1.46 -1.37 13.52
CA ILE A 195 1.83 -2.72 13.98
C ILE A 195 2.44 -2.75 15.38
N GLY A 196 2.93 -1.61 15.85
CA GLY A 196 3.59 -1.47 17.15
C GLY A 196 2.63 -1.06 18.25
N ASP A 197 1.37 -0.77 17.92
CA ASP A 197 0.33 -0.39 18.90
C ASP A 197 0.25 -1.40 20.05
N GLU A 198 0.34 -0.90 21.28
CA GLU A 198 0.46 -1.72 22.48
C GLU A 198 -0.79 -1.73 23.36
N ASP A 199 -1.90 -1.09 22.95
CA ASP A 199 -3.09 -0.90 23.79
C ASP A 199 -3.70 -2.21 24.31
N ASN A 200 -3.56 -3.31 23.55
CA ASN A 200 -4.04 -4.64 23.93
C ASN A 200 -2.90 -5.65 24.18
N GLY A 201 -1.67 -5.17 24.35
CA GLY A 201 -0.48 -5.99 24.54
C GLY A 201 0.66 -5.58 23.61
N ARG A 202 1.90 -5.88 24.02
CA ARG A 202 3.12 -5.51 23.28
C ARG A 202 3.02 -5.92 21.82
N SER A 203 3.03 -4.95 20.89
CA SER A 203 2.89 -5.18 19.45
C SER A 203 1.67 -6.05 19.08
N SER A 204 0.57 -5.89 19.82
CA SER A 204 -0.72 -6.48 19.45
C SER A 204 -1.22 -5.86 18.15
N GLY A 205 -0.92 -4.58 17.94
CA GLY A 205 -1.17 -3.86 16.70
C GLY A 205 -2.62 -3.36 16.59
N ALA A 206 -2.81 -2.40 15.69
CA ALA A 206 -4.10 -1.80 15.40
C ALA A 206 -4.21 -1.42 13.92
N ALA A 207 -5.44 -1.13 13.48
CA ALA A 207 -5.69 -0.45 12.23
C ALA A 207 -6.67 0.70 12.44
N TYR A 208 -6.46 1.81 11.75
CA TYR A 208 -7.25 3.02 11.91
C TYR A 208 -7.99 3.32 10.62
N VAL A 209 -9.27 3.68 10.74
CA VAL A 209 -10.11 4.03 9.60
C VAL A 209 -10.28 5.55 9.56
N PHE A 210 -9.93 6.16 8.44
CA PHE A 210 -10.18 7.57 8.16
C PHE A 210 -11.19 7.71 7.03
N VAL A 211 -12.10 8.67 7.16
CA VAL A 211 -13.11 8.96 6.13
C VAL A 211 -13.03 10.41 5.71
N ARG A 212 -13.18 10.63 4.40
CA ARG A 212 -13.25 11.96 3.80
C ARG A 212 -14.70 12.46 3.78
N SER A 213 -14.92 13.66 4.29
CA SER A 213 -16.19 14.37 4.21
C SER A 213 -15.97 15.86 3.97
N GLY A 214 -16.59 16.42 2.94
CA GLY A 214 -16.43 17.83 2.58
C GLY A 214 -14.97 18.24 2.31
N GLY A 215 -14.15 17.31 1.82
CA GLY A 215 -12.72 17.52 1.57
C GLY A 215 -11.81 17.31 2.78
N ASN A 216 -12.35 17.15 3.99
CA ASN A 216 -11.56 16.92 5.21
C ASN A 216 -11.51 15.43 5.54
N TRP A 217 -10.38 14.97 6.03
CA TRP A 217 -10.21 13.61 6.56
C TRP A 217 -10.37 13.63 8.08
N SER A 218 -11.07 12.63 8.61
CA SER A 218 -11.22 12.44 10.06
C SER A 218 -11.12 10.96 10.40
N GLN A 219 -10.45 10.64 11.51
CA GLN A 219 -10.47 9.30 12.07
C GLN A 219 -11.90 8.94 12.47
N GLN A 220 -12.39 7.82 11.92
CA GLN A 220 -13.70 7.27 12.23
C GLN A 220 -13.62 6.18 13.30
N GLU A 221 -12.65 5.26 13.19
CA GLU A 221 -12.54 4.10 14.08
C GLU A 221 -11.08 3.71 14.32
N LYS A 222 -10.82 3.07 15.47
CA LYS A 222 -9.64 2.23 15.74
C LYS A 222 -10.12 0.78 15.84
N LEU A 223 -9.57 -0.08 14.99
CA LEU A 223 -9.87 -1.51 14.91
C LEU A 223 -8.74 -2.30 15.57
N THR A 224 -9.11 -3.27 16.39
CA THR A 224 -8.20 -4.20 17.06
C THR A 224 -8.74 -5.61 16.90
N ALA A 225 -7.87 -6.62 16.97
CA ALA A 225 -8.31 -8.01 17.04
C ALA A 225 -9.16 -8.25 18.30
N SER A 226 -10.21 -9.06 18.19
CA SER A 226 -11.09 -9.38 19.33
C SER A 226 -10.41 -10.27 20.39
N ASP A 227 -9.38 -10.97 19.96
CA ASP A 227 -8.51 -11.90 20.69
C ASP A 227 -7.08 -11.38 20.77
N ALA A 228 -6.88 -10.06 20.54
CA ALA A 228 -5.57 -9.42 20.50
C ALA A 228 -4.64 -9.87 21.65
N ALA A 229 -3.47 -10.37 21.26
CA ALA A 229 -2.40 -10.81 22.13
C ALA A 229 -1.07 -10.16 21.73
N ALA A 230 -0.06 -10.35 22.59
CA ALA A 230 1.25 -9.77 22.36
C ALA A 230 1.91 -10.41 21.13
N VAL A 231 2.44 -9.56 20.25
CA VAL A 231 3.17 -9.95 19.03
C VAL A 231 2.27 -10.58 17.96
N ASP A 232 0.98 -10.30 17.96
CA ASP A 232 0.09 -10.70 16.84
C ASP A 232 0.34 -9.86 15.58
N ILE A 233 0.81 -8.62 15.78
CA ILE A 233 1.17 -7.69 14.71
C ILE A 233 -0.05 -7.39 13.82
N PHE A 234 -1.22 -7.19 14.43
CA PHE A 234 -2.43 -6.77 13.72
C PHE A 234 -2.18 -5.44 12.99
N GLY A 235 -2.71 -5.30 11.77
CA GLY A 235 -2.43 -4.14 10.91
C GLY A 235 -1.16 -4.29 10.06
N ASN A 236 -0.49 -5.45 10.08
CA ASN A 236 0.67 -5.70 9.23
C ASN A 236 0.38 -5.54 7.74
N SER A 237 -0.82 -5.98 7.34
CA SER A 237 -1.38 -5.74 6.02
C SER A 237 -2.85 -5.37 6.16
N VAL A 238 -3.31 -4.43 5.34
CA VAL A 238 -4.70 -3.96 5.33
C VAL A 238 -5.21 -3.92 3.89
N ALA A 239 -6.47 -4.25 3.72
CA ALA A 239 -7.18 -4.11 2.45
C ALA A 239 -8.57 -3.54 2.72
N VAL A 240 -9.04 -2.67 1.83
CA VAL A 240 -10.41 -2.14 1.88
C VAL A 240 -11.01 -2.16 0.49
N SER A 241 -12.26 -2.60 0.41
CA SER A 241 -13.08 -2.53 -0.79
C SER A 241 -14.51 -2.26 -0.37
N GLU A 242 -15.03 -1.10 -0.79
CA GLU A 242 -16.39 -0.69 -0.44
C GLU A 242 -16.59 -0.74 1.09
N ASP A 243 -17.51 -1.58 1.57
CA ASP A 243 -17.88 -1.72 2.97
C ASP A 243 -17.17 -2.88 3.69
N THR A 244 -16.07 -3.40 3.12
CA THR A 244 -15.31 -4.51 3.72
C THR A 244 -13.85 -4.12 3.94
N ILE A 245 -13.38 -4.32 5.17
CA ILE A 245 -11.98 -4.20 5.56
C ILE A 245 -11.46 -5.58 5.94
N VAL A 246 -10.25 -5.92 5.49
CA VAL A 246 -9.53 -7.13 5.91
C VAL A 246 -8.18 -6.73 6.47
N ILE A 247 -7.82 -7.24 7.64
CA ILE A 247 -6.59 -6.91 8.36
C ILE A 247 -5.85 -8.20 8.73
N GLY A 248 -4.57 -8.28 8.39
CA GLY A 248 -3.72 -9.41 8.74
C GLY A 248 -3.00 -9.21 10.08
N ALA A 249 -2.89 -10.29 10.84
CA ALA A 249 -2.10 -10.42 12.06
C ALA A 249 -1.21 -11.68 11.93
N PRO A 250 -0.06 -11.60 11.23
CA PRO A 250 0.74 -12.78 10.91
C PRO A 250 1.43 -13.40 12.13
N GLY A 251 1.49 -12.68 13.25
CA GLY A 251 2.09 -13.18 14.48
C GLY A 251 1.15 -14.00 15.35
N ASP A 252 -0.16 -13.90 15.11
CA ASP A 252 -1.20 -14.59 15.88
C ASP A 252 -0.96 -16.11 15.95
N ASP A 253 -1.12 -16.67 17.15
CA ASP A 253 -0.73 -18.03 17.49
C ASP A 253 -1.87 -18.94 17.98
N ASP A 254 -3.12 -18.50 17.85
CA ASP A 254 -4.32 -19.28 18.18
C ASP A 254 -4.43 -20.59 17.38
N GLY A 255 -3.91 -20.61 16.15
CA GLY A 255 -3.81 -21.79 15.29
C GLY A 255 -2.50 -22.59 15.44
N GLY A 256 -1.63 -22.21 16.40
CA GLY A 256 -0.26 -22.69 16.57
C GLY A 256 0.76 -21.58 16.36
N THR A 257 2.02 -21.80 16.75
CA THR A 257 3.07 -20.75 16.76
C THR A 257 3.13 -19.94 15.47
N SER A 258 2.74 -18.65 15.56
CA SER A 258 2.70 -17.69 14.45
C SER A 258 1.99 -18.23 13.21
N SER A 259 0.88 -18.93 13.41
CA SER A 259 0.01 -19.43 12.34
C SER A 259 -0.63 -18.30 11.53
N GLY A 260 -0.79 -17.14 12.16
CA GLY A 260 -1.37 -15.93 11.62
C GLY A 260 -2.88 -16.00 11.48
N SER A 261 -3.51 -14.83 11.61
CA SER A 261 -4.95 -14.65 11.40
C SER A 261 -5.23 -13.49 10.45
N ALA A 262 -6.45 -13.50 9.90
CA ALA A 262 -6.99 -12.41 9.12
C ALA A 262 -8.40 -12.08 9.62
N TYR A 263 -8.62 -10.81 9.94
CA TYR A 263 -9.85 -10.31 10.53
C TYR A 263 -10.62 -9.51 9.49
N VAL A 264 -11.93 -9.73 9.43
CA VAL A 264 -12.82 -9.07 8.48
C VAL A 264 -13.78 -8.17 9.24
N PHE A 265 -13.82 -6.90 8.88
CA PHE A 265 -14.76 -5.92 9.42
C PHE A 265 -15.69 -5.46 8.32
N MET A 266 -16.98 -5.37 8.63
CA MET A 266 -18.01 -4.91 7.70
C MET A 266 -18.65 -3.62 8.20
N ARG A 267 -18.85 -2.69 7.28
CA ARG A 267 -19.56 -1.45 7.57
C ARG A 267 -21.06 -1.71 7.69
N SER A 268 -21.65 -1.38 8.83
CA SER A 268 -23.09 -1.46 9.08
C SER A 268 -23.57 -0.22 9.84
N ALA A 269 -24.58 0.45 9.30
CA ALA A 269 -25.16 1.68 9.87
C ALA A 269 -24.12 2.79 10.19
N GLY A 270 -23.04 2.85 9.40
CA GLY A 270 -21.95 3.81 9.59
C GLY A 270 -20.73 3.22 10.31
N ASN A 271 -20.89 2.22 11.17
CA ASN A 271 -19.81 1.68 12.02
C ASN A 271 -19.19 0.41 11.42
N TRP A 272 -17.95 0.11 11.80
CA TRP A 272 -17.25 -1.12 11.41
C TRP A 272 -17.39 -2.16 12.53
N ASN A 273 -17.87 -3.36 12.21
CA ASN A 273 -18.07 -4.47 13.18
C ASN A 273 -17.46 -5.76 12.66
#